data_AF-A0A2V6UCL2-F1
#
_entry.id   AF-A0A2V6UCL2-F1
#
_cell.length_a   1.000
_cell.length_b   1.000
_cell.length_c   1.000
_cell.angle_alpha   90.00
_cell.angle_beta   90.00
_cell.angle_gamma   90.00
#
_symmetry.space_group_name_H-M   'P 1'
#
loop_
_entity.id
_entity.type
_entity.pdbx_description
1 polymer ?
#
loop_
_entity_poly.entity_id
_entity_poly.type
_entity_poly.pdbx_seq_one_letter_code
_entity_poly.pdbx_strand_id
1 'polypeptide(L)' 'GRLLPDVPSPAAVSADPVHALRMQHDAQGLPIHARTAMPSWLGERLDVGWAIDVLHPLAASSS' A
#
# COMPACT_ATOMS: atom_id res chain seq x y z
N GLY A 1 -0.77 -26.70 4.19
CA GLY A 1 -0.90 -25.22 4.24
C GLY A 1 -0.26 -24.71 5.51
N ARG A 2 0.29 -23.49 5.51
CA ARG A 2 0.78 -22.82 6.72
C ARG A 2 -0.29 -21.86 7.22
N LEU A 3 -0.52 -21.83 8.53
CA LEU A 3 -1.42 -20.85 9.14
C LEU A 3 -0.86 -19.44 8.92
N LEU A 4 -1.75 -18.50 8.60
CA LEU A 4 -1.38 -17.08 8.57
C LEU A 4 -0.93 -16.68 9.98
N PRO A 5 0.13 -15.87 10.10
CA PRO A 5 0.53 -15.34 11.40
C PRO A 5 -0.63 -14.54 11.99
N ASP A 6 -0.73 -14.56 13.33
CA ASP A 6 -1.70 -13.74 14.04
C ASP A 6 -1.39 -12.27 13.73
N VAL A 7 -2.31 -11.61 13.02
CA VAL A 7 -2.17 -10.20 12.64
C VAL A 7 -2.93 -9.33 13.64
N PRO A 8 -2.34 -8.20 14.08
CA PRO A 8 -3.03 -7.29 14.98
C PRO A 8 -4.36 -6.85 14.38
N SER A 9 -5.36 -6.65 15.26
CA SER A 9 -6.63 -6.07 14.84
C SER A 9 -6.40 -4.75 14.09
N PRO A 10 -7.15 -4.50 13.00
CA PRO A 10 -7.06 -3.25 12.27
C PRO A 10 -7.28 -2.05 13.19
N ALA A 11 -6.52 -0.99 12.98
CA ALA A 11 -6.72 0.26 13.70
C ALA A 11 -8.12 0.83 13.39
N ALA A 12 -8.72 1.51 14.36
CA ALA A 12 -9.96 2.23 14.14
C ALA A 12 -9.72 3.35 13.10
N VAL A 13 -10.51 3.32 12.03
CA VAL A 13 -10.46 4.34 10.97
C VAL A 13 -11.45 5.45 11.32
N SER A 14 -11.04 6.70 11.16
CA SER A 14 -11.91 7.87 11.32
C SER A 14 -13.13 7.77 10.39
N ALA A 15 -14.29 8.26 10.85
CA ALA A 15 -15.50 8.35 10.03
C ALA A 15 -15.31 9.24 8.78
N ASP A 16 -14.42 10.24 8.88
CA ASP A 16 -13.87 10.97 7.73
C ASP A 16 -12.34 10.78 7.70
N PRO A 17 -11.85 9.77 6.95
CA PRO A 17 -10.43 9.47 6.89
C PRO A 17 -9.64 10.50 6.09
N VAL A 18 -10.28 11.18 5.12
CA VAL A 18 -9.61 12.16 4.27
C VAL A 18 -9.31 13.43 5.07
N HIS A 19 -10.28 13.91 5.85
CA HIS A 19 -10.07 15.07 6.71
C HIS A 19 -9.03 14.79 7.81
N ALA A 20 -9.12 13.63 8.46
CA ALA A 20 -8.16 13.24 9.51
C ALA A 20 -6.71 13.20 8.98
N LEU A 21 -6.51 12.63 7.79
CA LEU A 21 -5.19 12.55 7.17
C LEU A 21 -4.63 13.94 6.79
N ARG A 22 -5.47 14.83 6.26
CA ARG A 22 -5.06 16.20 5.92
C ARG A 22 -4.64 16.98 7.17
N MET A 23 -5.43 16.92 8.23
CA MET A 23 -5.11 17.56 9.52
C MET A 23 -3.78 17.07 10.10
N GLN A 24 -3.51 15.77 10.02
CA GLN A 24 -2.24 15.19 10.48
C GLN A 24 -1.05 15.71 9.65
N HIS A 25 -1.19 15.78 8.33
CA HIS A 25 -0.15 16.32 7.46
C HIS A 25 0.09 17.81 7.72
N ASP A 26 -0.96 18.59 7.89
CA ASP A 26 -0.87 20.03 8.22
C ASP A 26 -0.13 20.23 9.55
N ALA A 27 -0.48 19.44 10.58
CA ALA A 27 0.19 19.47 11.88
C ALA A 27 1.69 19.09 11.80
N GLN A 28 2.07 18.27 10.82
CA GLN A 28 3.45 17.86 10.56
C GLN A 28 4.17 18.79 9.57
N GLY A 29 3.50 19.83 9.06
CA GLY A 29 4.05 20.72 8.04
C GLY A 29 4.39 20.01 6.73
N LEU A 30 3.62 18.97 6.37
CA LEU A 30 3.78 18.18 5.15
C LEU A 30 2.81 18.67 4.06
N PRO A 31 3.19 19.64 3.22
CA PRO A 31 2.33 20.11 2.14
C PRO A 31 2.24 19.06 1.03
N ILE A 32 1.24 18.19 1.10
CA ILE A 32 0.95 17.24 0.02
C ILE A 32 0.10 17.95 -1.04
N HIS A 33 0.71 18.29 -2.17
CA HIS A 33 0.02 18.82 -3.33
C HIS A 33 -0.52 17.69 -4.21
N ALA A 34 -1.52 17.97 -5.06
CA ALA A 34 -2.15 16.95 -5.92
C ALA A 34 -1.13 16.08 -6.68
N ARG A 35 -0.06 16.70 -7.23
CA ARG A 35 1.03 15.97 -7.93
C ARG A 35 1.87 15.03 -7.05
N THR A 36 2.03 15.28 -5.74
CA THR A 36 2.74 14.37 -4.81
C THR A 36 1.79 13.38 -4.16
N ALA A 37 0.50 13.68 -4.12
CA ALA A 37 -0.55 12.74 -3.72
C ALA A 37 -0.83 11.66 -4.78
N MET A 38 -0.37 11.84 -6.02
CA MET A 38 -0.50 10.83 -7.05
C MET A 38 0.46 9.66 -6.75
N PRO A 39 -0.04 8.44 -6.51
CA PRO A 39 0.83 7.28 -6.54
C PRO A 39 1.47 7.21 -7.95
N SER A 40 2.73 6.80 -8.06
CA SER A 40 3.43 6.63 -9.35
C SER A 40 2.81 5.57 -10.28
N TRP A 41 1.62 5.08 -9.94
CA TRP A 41 0.83 4.15 -10.72
C TRP A 41 -0.06 4.91 -11.72
N LEU A 42 0.31 4.85 -13.00
CA LEU A 42 -0.40 5.49 -14.11
C LEU A 42 -1.56 4.64 -14.67
N GLY A 43 -2.00 3.59 -13.95
CA GLY A 43 -3.14 2.76 -14.33
C GLY A 43 -2.84 1.51 -15.16
N GLU A 44 -1.57 1.21 -15.42
CA GLU A 44 -1.19 -0.06 -16.06
C GLU A 44 -1.61 -1.26 -15.19
N ARG A 45 -2.05 -2.35 -15.83
CA ARG A 45 -2.43 -3.57 -15.11
C ARG A 45 -1.21 -4.09 -14.38
N LEU A 46 -1.32 -4.23 -13.06
CA LEU A 46 -0.32 -4.92 -12.25
C LEU A 46 -0.21 -6.36 -12.76
N ASP A 47 0.97 -6.73 -13.27
CA ASP A 47 1.27 -8.12 -13.59
C ASP A 47 1.49 -8.87 -12.29
N VAL A 48 0.41 -9.51 -11.83
CA VAL A 48 0.40 -10.28 -10.59
C VAL A 48 1.29 -11.53 -10.71
N GLY A 49 1.45 -12.09 -11.92
CA GLY A 49 2.32 -13.23 -12.16
C GLY A 49 3.79 -12.84 -11.95
N TRP A 50 4.24 -11.78 -12.62
CA TRP A 50 5.59 -11.26 -12.44
C TRP A 50 5.87 -10.84 -10.98
N ALA A 51 4.91 -10.17 -10.32
CA ALA A 51 5.08 -9.75 -8.94
C ALA A 51 5.23 -10.94 -7.99
N ILE A 52 4.46 -12.01 -8.19
CA ILE A 52 4.60 -13.24 -7.41
C ILE A 52 5.94 -13.90 -7.72
N ASP A 53 6.35 -13.97 -8.98
CA ASP A 53 7.58 -14.64 -9.37
C ASP A 53 8.84 -13.94 -8.82
N VAL A 54 8.85 -12.61 -8.78
CA VAL A 54 9.96 -11.81 -8.25
C VAL A 54 9.96 -11.79 -6.72
N LEU A 55 8.80 -11.80 -6.07
CA LEU A 55 8.71 -11.74 -4.61
C LEU A 55 8.73 -13.12 -3.93
N HIS A 56 8.56 -14.21 -4.70
CA HIS A 56 8.58 -15.56 -4.17
C HIS A 56 9.91 -16.27 -4.46
N PRO A 57 10.74 -16.57 -3.43
CA PRO A 57 12.09 -17.12 -3.62
C PRO A 57 12.17 -18.44 -4.40
N LEU A 58 11.07 -19.21 -4.45
CA LEU A 58 11.01 -20.52 -5.13
C LEU A 58 10.48 -20.44 -6.57
N ALA A 59 10.00 -19.27 -7.03
CA ALA A 59 9.47 -19.12 -8.38
C ALA A 59 10.59 -18.89 -9.42
N ALA A 60 11.78 -18.47 -9.00
CA ALA A 60 12.94 -18.26 -9.88
C ALA A 60 13.49 -19.55 -10.55
N SER A 61 12.96 -20.73 -10.22
CA SER A 61 13.48 -22.03 -10.69
C SER A 61 12.64 -22.74 -11.76
N SER A 62 11.52 -22.17 -12.20
CA SER A 62 10.74 -22.72 -13.31
C SER A 62 10.79 -21.76 -14.51
N SER A 63 11.62 -22.10 -15.51
CA SER A 63 11.54 -21.60 -16.89
C SER A 63 11.22 -22.75 -17.82
#